data_AF-W6KP71-F1
#
_entry.id   AF-W6KP71-F1
#
_cell.length_a   1.000
_cell.length_b   1.000
_cell.length_c   1.000
_cell.angle_alpha   90.00
_cell.angle_beta   90.00
_cell.angle_gamma   90.00
#
_symmetry.space_group_name_H-M   'P 1'
#
loop_
_entity.id
_entity.type
_entity.pdbx_description
1 polymer ?
#
loop_
_entity_poly.entity_id
_entity_poly.type
_entity_poly.pdbx_seq_one_letter_code
_entity_poly.pdbx_strand_id
1 'polypeptide(L)'
;MSKVVVAQKMVGNNLFDCELELFHSTQLYHVREKIRARHGGTPVDIRMWKSKVEPLNIIRDMRITIRDLFGLPKSSEASEMVSKVTIFYDFSPPPMKSVLITKC
;
A
#
# COMPACT_ATOMS: atom_id res chain seq x y z
N MET A 1 -19.05 10.88 -3.04
CA MET A 1 -18.16 10.03 -2.24
C MET A 1 -16.90 10.83 -1.93
N SER A 2 -16.48 10.90 -0.68
CA SER A 2 -15.29 11.67 -0.27
C SER A 2 -14.01 11.02 -0.80
N LYS A 3 -13.05 11.85 -1.19
CA LYS A 3 -11.76 11.44 -1.73
C LYS A 3 -10.65 11.64 -0.71
N VAL A 4 -9.60 10.82 -0.83
CA VAL A 4 -8.42 10.79 0.03
C VAL A 4 -7.19 10.66 -0.85
N VAL A 5 -6.14 11.42 -0.54
CA VAL A 5 -4.82 11.25 -1.14
C VAL A 5 -4.08 10.16 -0.36
N VAL A 6 -3.75 9.07 -1.03
CA VAL A 6 -2.96 7.97 -0.48
C VAL A 6 -1.52 8.12 -0.95
N ALA A 7 -0.64 8.52 -0.05
CA ALA A 7 0.79 8.48 -0.26
C ALA A 7 1.30 7.04 -0.08
N GLN A 8 1.75 6.43 -1.16
CA GLN A 8 2.40 5.12 -1.18
C GLN A 8 3.90 5.35 -1.05
N LYS A 9 4.52 4.82 0.01
CA LYS A 9 5.95 4.98 0.25
C LYS A 9 6.68 3.65 0.29
N MET A 10 7.70 3.48 -0.54
CA MET A 10 8.48 2.25 -0.49
C MET A 10 9.49 2.32 0.66
N VAL A 11 9.60 1.25 1.43
CA VAL A 11 10.53 1.19 2.56
C VAL A 11 11.97 1.27 2.05
N GLY A 12 12.72 2.28 2.52
CA GLY A 12 14.13 2.45 2.20
C GLY A 12 14.46 2.97 0.79
N ASN A 13 13.45 3.22 -0.07
CA ASN A 13 13.69 3.74 -1.42
C ASN A 13 12.58 4.69 -1.89
N ASN A 14 12.82 6.00 -1.85
CA ASN A 14 11.84 7.01 -2.22
C ASN A 14 11.61 7.17 -3.74
N LEU A 15 12.44 6.56 -4.60
CA LEU A 15 12.28 6.63 -6.06
C LEU A 15 10.91 6.07 -6.51
N PHE A 16 10.36 5.16 -5.72
CA PHE A 16 9.09 4.50 -5.97
C PHE A 16 7.94 5.02 -5.09
N ASP A 17 8.11 6.20 -4.49
CA ASP A 17 7.01 6.87 -3.80
C ASP A 17 6.01 7.43 -4.83
N CYS A 18 4.72 7.40 -4.53
CA CYS A 18 3.70 8.15 -5.30
C CYS A 18 2.53 8.55 -4.42
N GLU A 19 1.68 9.39 -4.98
CA GLU A 19 0.41 9.77 -4.41
C GLU A 19 -0.69 9.41 -5.40
N LEU A 20 -1.79 8.85 -4.88
CA LEU A 20 -2.97 8.51 -5.65
C LEU A 20 -4.19 9.08 -4.95
N GLU A 21 -5.06 9.73 -5.71
CA GLU A 21 -6.37 10.14 -5.23
C GLU A 21 -7.36 8.98 -5.39
N LEU A 22 -7.93 8.52 -4.28
CA LEU A 22 -8.85 7.39 -4.22
C LEU A 22 -10.11 7.78 -3.44
N PHE A 23 -11.18 7.00 -3.59
CA PHE A 23 -12.37 7.16 -2.77
C PHE A 23 -12.17 6.54 -1.38
N HIS A 24 -12.81 7.12 -0.37
CA HIS A 24 -12.84 6.57 1.00
C HIS A 24 -13.28 5.09 1.05
N SER A 25 -14.20 4.72 0.15
CA SER A 25 -14.76 3.37 0.02
C SER A 25 -13.84 2.38 -0.70
N THR A 26 -12.73 2.83 -1.30
CA THR A 26 -11.81 1.94 -2.01
C THR A 26 -11.19 0.95 -1.03
N GLN A 27 -11.20 -0.33 -1.40
CA GLN A 27 -10.57 -1.40 -0.61
C GLN A 27 -9.05 -1.38 -0.75
N LEU A 28 -8.34 -1.81 0.28
CA LEU A 28 -6.87 -1.83 0.30
C LEU A 28 -6.27 -2.81 -0.73
N TYR A 29 -7.00 -3.85 -1.12
CA TYR A 29 -6.65 -4.68 -2.28
C TYR A 29 -6.37 -3.84 -3.52
N HIS A 30 -7.17 -2.80 -3.79
CA HIS A 30 -6.96 -1.93 -4.94
C HIS A 30 -5.65 -1.14 -4.83
N VAL A 31 -5.30 -0.67 -3.64
CA VAL A 31 -4.01 0.01 -3.38
C VAL A 31 -2.84 -0.94 -3.68
N ARG A 32 -2.94 -2.19 -3.24
CA ARG A 32 -1.92 -3.23 -3.50
C ARG A 32 -1.76 -3.50 -5.00
N GLU A 33 -2.85 -3.63 -5.74
CA GLU A 33 -2.78 -3.86 -7.20
C GLU A 33 -2.20 -2.64 -7.93
N LYS A 34 -2.45 -1.41 -7.45
CA LYS A 34 -1.79 -0.20 -8.00
C LYS A 34 -0.29 -0.20 -7.76
N ILE A 35 0.15 -0.57 -6.56
CA ILE A 35 1.57 -0.76 -6.26
C ILE A 35 2.16 -1.82 -7.20
N ARG A 36 1.53 -3.00 -7.28
CA ARG A 36 1.97 -4.09 -8.14
C ARG A 36 2.10 -3.68 -9.61
N ALA A 37 1.09 -3.00 -10.15
CA ALA A 37 1.09 -2.53 -11.53
C ALA A 37 2.23 -1.53 -11.81
N ARG A 38 2.56 -0.66 -10.85
CA ARG A 38 3.67 0.29 -10.98
C ARG A 38 5.04 -0.41 -11.07
N HIS A 39 5.15 -1.59 -10.45
CA HIS A 39 6.33 -2.45 -10.51
C HIS A 39 6.26 -3.49 -11.64
N GLY A 40 5.51 -3.19 -12.71
CA GLY A 40 5.41 -4.05 -13.89
C GLY A 40 4.62 -5.34 -13.67
N GLY A 41 3.82 -5.44 -12.61
CA GLY A 41 2.99 -6.62 -12.32
C GLY A 41 3.71 -7.75 -11.59
N THR A 42 5.00 -7.58 -11.29
CA THR A 42 5.89 -8.66 -10.83
C THR A 42 5.85 -8.96 -9.32
N PRO A 43 5.68 -7.99 -8.40
CA PRO A 43 5.74 -8.30 -6.98
C PRO A 43 4.54 -9.15 -6.53
N VAL A 44 4.83 -10.24 -5.81
CA VAL A 44 3.81 -11.17 -5.27
C VAL A 44 3.57 -10.96 -3.77
N ASP A 45 4.63 -10.74 -2.99
CA ASP A 45 4.56 -10.64 -1.53
C ASP A 45 4.67 -9.20 -1.03
N ILE A 46 3.75 -8.34 -1.52
CA ILE A 46 3.68 -6.94 -1.09
C ILE A 46 3.16 -6.88 0.35
N ARG A 47 4.05 -6.51 1.27
CA ARG A 47 3.72 -6.15 2.65
C ARG A 47 3.41 -4.66 2.71
N MET A 48 2.39 -4.31 3.50
CA MET A 48 1.97 -2.92 3.67
C MET A 48 1.81 -2.56 5.15
N TRP A 49 2.10 -1.31 5.49
CA TRP A 49 1.95 -0.76 6.83
C TRP A 49 1.17 0.55 6.83
N LYS A 50 0.28 0.70 7.81
CA LYS A 50 -0.47 1.94 8.07
C LYS A 50 0.43 2.98 8.75
N SER A 51 0.61 4.16 8.15
CA SER A 51 1.25 5.35 8.73
C SER A 51 2.74 5.26 9.12
N LYS A 52 3.25 4.10 9.58
CA LYS A 52 4.63 3.88 10.00
C LYS A 52 5.01 2.41 9.88
N VAL A 53 6.26 2.12 9.55
CA VAL A 53 6.81 0.75 9.40
C VAL A 53 7.08 0.13 10.78
N GLU A 54 6.05 -0.45 11.38
CA GLU A 54 6.13 -1.12 12.68
C GLU A 54 5.25 -2.39 12.69
N PRO A 55 5.58 -3.42 13.50
CA PRO A 55 4.84 -4.69 13.51
C PRO A 55 3.33 -4.56 13.74
N LEU A 56 2.92 -3.61 14.59
CA LEU A 56 1.51 -3.38 14.92
C LEU A 56 0.73 -2.68 13.80
N ASN A 57 1.43 -2.05 12.85
CA ASN A 57 0.83 -1.32 11.75
C ASN A 57 0.69 -2.15 10.47
N ILE A 58 1.09 -3.42 10.49
CA ILE A 58 0.96 -4.31 9.33
C ILE A 58 -0.52 -4.43 8.95
N ILE A 59 -0.82 -4.11 7.69
CA ILE A 59 -2.14 -4.27 7.11
C ILE A 59 -2.32 -5.75 6.74
N ARG A 60 -3.16 -6.46 7.49
CA ARG A 60 -3.41 -7.91 7.29
C ARG A 60 -4.68 -8.20 6.50
N ASP A 61 -5.74 -7.41 6.70
CA ASP A 61 -6.99 -7.56 5.94
C ASP A 61 -7.01 -6.57 4.77
N MET A 62 -7.02 -7.10 3.54
CA MET A 62 -7.05 -6.30 2.31
C MET A 62 -8.47 -5.93 1.86
N ARG A 63 -9.50 -6.49 2.51
CA ARG A 63 -10.92 -6.27 2.17
C ARG A 63 -11.49 -5.02 2.83
N ILE A 64 -10.83 -4.50 3.85
CA ILE A 64 -11.23 -3.26 4.52
C ILE A 64 -11.01 -2.06 3.59
N THR A 65 -11.81 -1.01 3.81
CA THR A 65 -11.70 0.23 3.03
C THR A 65 -10.61 1.14 3.60
N ILE A 66 -10.13 2.09 2.79
CA ILE A 66 -9.20 3.13 3.25
C ILE A 66 -9.80 3.89 4.45
N ARG A 67 -11.10 4.23 4.38
CA ARG A 67 -11.80 4.89 5.48
C ARG A 67 -11.71 4.09 6.76
N ASP A 68 -12.05 2.81 6.72
CA ASP A 68 -12.13 1.99 7.93
C ASP A 68 -10.74 1.74 8.53
N LEU A 69 -9.70 1.58 7.69
CA LEU A 69 -8.32 1.48 8.16
C LEU A 69 -7.85 2.75 8.87
N PHE A 70 -8.11 3.92 8.30
CA PHE A 70 -7.60 5.21 8.80
C PHE A 70 -8.57 5.95 9.73
N GLY A 71 -9.78 5.42 9.96
CA GLY A 71 -10.80 6.09 10.78
C GLY A 71 -11.31 7.39 10.15
N LEU A 72 -11.37 7.47 8.82
CA LEU A 72 -11.79 8.71 8.13
C LEU A 72 -13.29 8.98 8.37
N PRO A 73 -13.70 10.26 8.43
CA PRO A 73 -15.10 10.63 8.67
C PRO A 73 -16.02 10.11 7.55
N LYS A 74 -17.26 9.77 7.93
CA LYS A 74 -18.31 9.29 7.00
C LYS A 74 -18.99 10.42 6.25
N SER A 75 -19.11 11.62 6.84
CA SER A 75 -19.79 12.78 6.28
C SER A 75 -18.79 13.79 5.69
N SER A 76 -19.28 14.60 4.74
CA SER A 76 -18.57 15.75 4.13
C SER A 76 -18.51 16.98 5.04
N GLU A 77 -18.79 16.83 6.34
CA GLU A 77 -18.85 17.95 7.30
C GLU A 77 -17.45 18.44 7.69
N ALA A 78 -16.40 17.69 7.34
CA ALA A 78 -15.04 18.20 7.26
C ALA A 78 -14.85 18.86 5.89
N SER A 79 -15.11 20.18 5.87
CA SER A 79 -14.56 21.22 4.99
C SER A 79 -13.40 20.74 4.10
N GLU A 80 -13.52 20.99 2.79
CA GLU A 80 -12.54 21.17 1.67
C GLU A 80 -11.11 20.60 1.71
N MET A 81 -10.56 20.19 2.85
CA MET A 81 -9.31 19.48 3.00
C MET A 81 -9.45 18.02 2.57
N VAL A 82 -8.86 17.71 1.41
CA VAL A 82 -8.59 16.32 1.02
C VAL A 82 -7.68 15.69 2.07
N SER A 83 -8.19 14.69 2.79
CA SER A 83 -7.41 13.95 3.78
C SER A 83 -6.24 13.26 3.08
N LYS A 84 -5.03 13.38 3.65
CA LYS A 84 -3.84 12.68 3.17
C LYS A 84 -3.44 11.59 4.15
N VAL A 85 -3.32 10.36 3.66
CA VAL A 85 -2.92 9.19 4.45
C VAL A 85 -1.67 8.56 3.84
N THR A 86 -0.86 7.87 4.65
CA THR A 86 0.36 7.22 4.18
C THR A 86 0.27 5.71 4.38
N ILE A 87 0.59 4.97 3.32
CA ILE A 87 0.78 3.52 3.33
C ILE A 87 2.22 3.25 2.94
N PHE A 88 2.98 2.65 3.85
CA PHE A 88 4.30 2.12 3.51
C PHE A 88 4.15 0.75 2.88
N TYR A 89 5.02 0.41 1.94
CA TYR A 89 5.05 -0.91 1.33
C TYR A 89 6.47 -1.39 1.05
N ASP A 90 6.60 -2.70 1.01
CA ASP A 90 7.83 -3.41 0.66
C ASP A 90 7.43 -4.74 0.02
N PHE A 91 8.31 -5.31 -0.79
CA PHE A 91 8.13 -6.63 -1.36
C PHE A 91 9.47 -7.33 -1.40
N SER A 92 9.47 -8.61 -1.02
CA SER A 92 10.67 -9.42 -1.14
C SER A 92 10.90 -9.80 -2.60
N PRO A 93 12.17 -9.88 -3.05
CA PRO A 93 12.46 -10.51 -4.32
C PRO A 93 11.93 -11.96 -4.26
N PRO A 94 11.44 -12.50 -5.39
CA PRO A 94 11.05 -13.90 -5.44
C PRO A 94 12.22 -14.76 -4.95
N PRO A 95 11.97 -15.83 -4.18
CA PRO A 95 13.04 -16.69 -3.71
C PRO A 95 13.86 -17.17 -4.91
N MET A 96 15.10 -16.73 -5.01
CA MET A 96 16.03 -17.29 -5.99
C MET A 96 16.17 -18.76 -5.63
N LYS A 97 15.66 -19.65 -6.49
CA LYS A 97 16.07 -21.05 -6.46
C LYS A 97 17.56 -21.04 -6.78
N SER A 98 18.41 -21.15 -5.75
CA SER A 98 19.83 -21.39 -5.95
C SER A 98 19.96 -22.70 -6.72
N VAL A 99 20.27 -22.63 -8.01
CA VAL A 99 20.69 -23.80 -8.77
C VAL A 99 22.03 -24.20 -8.19
N LEU A 100 22.03 -25.21 -7.32
CA LEU A 100 23.25 -25.93 -6.98
C LEU A 100 23.74 -26.58 -8.28
N ILE A 101 24.66 -25.91 -8.97
CA ILE A 101 25.38 -26.51 -10.09
C ILE A 101 26.36 -27.50 -9.46
N THR A 102 25.91 -28.73 -9.23
CA THR A 102 26.79 -29.84 -8.90
C THR A 102 27.68 -30.07 -10.13
N LYS A 103 28.96 -29.73 -10.04
CA LYS A 103 29.94 -30.16 -11.06
C LYS A 103 30.05 -31.68 -10.96
N CYS A 104 29.66 -32.38 -12.03
CA CYS A 104 30.01 -33.77 -12.25
C CYS A 104 31.49 -33.90 -12.62
#